data_AF-A0A133UIQ0-F1
#
_entry.id   AF-A0A133UIQ0-F1
#
_cell.length_a   1.000
_cell.length_b   1.000
_cell.length_c   1.000
_cell.angle_alpha   90.00
_cell.angle_beta   90.00
_cell.angle_gamma   90.00
#
_symmetry.space_group_name_H-M   'P 1'
#
loop_
_entity.id
_entity.type
_entity.pdbx_description
1 polymer ?
#
loop_
_entity_poly.entity_id
_entity_poly.type
_entity_poly.pdbx_seq_one_letter_code
_entity_poly.pdbx_strand_id
1 'polypeptide(L)'
;MYKQKNRTLDQPDQPRSFRRDVLDWMDCGSGYPVEDLADEFGVSDHKAKGILEELYEQGSVDKKPDPEKEESIYMKRKEVA
;
A
#
# COMPACT_ATOMS: atom_id res chain seq x y z
N MET A 1 3.93 -26.33 34.03
CA MET A 1 4.50 -25.32 33.12
C MET A 1 4.01 -25.65 31.71
N TYR A 2 2.93 -25.00 31.26
CA TYR A 2 2.40 -25.27 29.92
C TYR A 2 3.05 -24.34 28.90
N LYS A 3 3.50 -24.99 27.83
CA LYS A 3 4.39 -24.51 26.77
C LYS A 3 3.76 -23.35 25.97
N GLN A 4 4.64 -22.52 25.44
CA GLN A 4 4.37 -21.46 24.47
C GLN A 4 3.32 -21.91 23.44
N LYS A 5 2.20 -21.17 23.35
CA LYS A 5 1.34 -21.21 22.17
C LYS A 5 1.92 -20.24 21.17
N ASN A 6 2.68 -20.79 20.22
CA ASN A 6 3.04 -20.13 18.97
C ASN A 6 1.77 -19.67 18.26
N ARG A 7 1.45 -18.38 18.35
CA ARG A 7 0.83 -17.70 17.22
C ARG A 7 1.98 -17.01 16.50
N THR A 8 2.68 -17.81 15.71
CA THR A 8 3.78 -17.37 14.86
C THR A 8 3.23 -16.23 14.01
N LEU A 9 3.78 -15.03 14.19
CA LEU A 9 3.97 -14.09 13.09
C LEU A 9 4.72 -14.89 12.03
N ASP A 10 3.97 -15.55 11.15
CA ASP A 10 4.49 -16.19 9.97
C ASP A 10 4.89 -15.05 9.02
N GLN A 11 6.02 -14.41 9.34
CA GLN A 11 6.72 -13.51 8.45
C GLN A 11 7.71 -14.38 7.66
N PRO A 12 7.37 -14.81 6.43
CA PRO A 12 8.30 -15.54 5.60
C PRO A 12 9.45 -14.62 5.15
N ASP A 13 10.62 -14.83 5.75
CA ASP A 13 11.98 -14.84 5.19
C ASP A 13 12.53 -13.66 4.36
N GLN A 14 11.79 -12.57 4.15
CA GLN A 14 12.34 -11.27 3.77
C GLN A 14 11.47 -10.19 4.42
N PRO A 15 12.01 -9.02 4.81
CA PRO A 15 11.15 -7.87 4.98
C PRO A 15 10.53 -7.61 3.60
N ARG A 16 9.31 -8.10 3.36
CA ARG A 16 8.50 -7.60 2.24
C ARG A 16 8.51 -6.10 2.44
N SER A 17 9.19 -5.40 1.54
CA SER A 17 9.27 -3.95 1.62
C SER A 17 7.83 -3.46 1.68
N PHE A 18 7.50 -2.62 2.66
CA PHE A 18 6.16 -2.05 2.82
C PHE A 18 5.53 -1.60 1.48
N ARG A 19 6.37 -1.07 0.57
CA ARG A 19 6.03 -0.75 -0.84
C ARG A 19 5.36 -1.91 -1.61
N ARG A 20 5.87 -3.13 -1.47
CA ARG A 20 5.36 -4.33 -2.13
C ARG A 20 4.02 -4.77 -1.54
N ASP A 21 3.84 -4.68 -0.23
CA ASP A 21 2.53 -4.95 0.39
C ASP A 21 1.48 -3.92 -0.07
N VAL A 22 1.88 -2.65 -0.18
CA VAL A 22 1.07 -1.57 -0.75
C VAL A 22 0.68 -1.84 -2.22
N LEU A 23 1.61 -2.34 -3.04
CA LEU A 23 1.34 -2.72 -4.45
C LEU A 23 0.49 -4.00 -4.59
N ASP A 24 0.60 -4.92 -3.64
CA ASP A 24 -0.20 -6.15 -3.58
C ASP A 24 -1.64 -5.82 -3.19
N TRP A 25 -1.80 -4.96 -2.18
CA TRP A 25 -3.09 -4.43 -1.75
C TRP A 25 -3.81 -3.63 -2.85
N MET A 26 -3.09 -2.77 -3.57
CA MET A 26 -3.64 -2.01 -4.70
C MET A 26 -4.10 -2.86 -5.90
N ASP A 27 -3.71 -4.13 -5.98
CA ASP A 27 -4.16 -5.02 -7.07
C ASP A 27 -5.67 -5.33 -6.99
N CYS A 28 -6.31 -5.07 -5.83
CA CYS A 28 -7.69 -5.46 -5.55
C CYS A 28 -8.77 -4.43 -5.93
N GLY A 29 -8.48 -3.26 -6.53
CA GLY A 29 -9.53 -2.26 -6.73
C GLY A 29 -9.21 -1.01 -7.54
N SER A 30 -10.28 -0.27 -7.83
CA SER A 30 -10.35 0.91 -8.69
C SER A 30 -9.82 2.18 -8.02
N GLY A 31 -8.53 2.18 -7.70
CA GLY A 31 -7.84 3.37 -7.18
C GLY A 31 -8.17 3.70 -5.74
N TYR A 32 -7.12 4.09 -5.01
CA TYR A 32 -7.18 4.20 -3.57
C TYR A 32 -6.67 5.57 -3.11
N PRO A 33 -7.43 6.28 -2.26
CA PRO A 33 -6.97 7.50 -1.61
C PRO A 33 -5.88 7.20 -0.58
N VAL A 34 -5.18 8.24 -0.13
CA VAL A 34 -4.09 8.08 0.84
C VAL A 34 -4.64 7.61 2.19
N GLU A 35 -5.83 8.11 2.56
CA GLU A 35 -6.52 7.79 3.82
C GLU A 35 -6.76 6.27 3.97
N ASP A 36 -7.27 5.59 2.94
CA ASP A 36 -7.53 4.15 2.99
C ASP A 36 -6.22 3.36 3.17
N LEU A 37 -5.14 3.80 2.54
CA LEU A 37 -3.82 3.19 2.73
C LEU A 37 -3.28 3.43 4.15
N ALA A 38 -3.50 4.62 4.69
CA ALA A 38 -3.10 4.97 6.04
C ALA A 38 -3.83 4.10 7.08
N ASP A 39 -5.15 3.93 6.91
CA ASP A 39 -6.00 3.10 7.78
C ASP A 39 -5.62 1.61 7.69
N GLU A 40 -5.52 1.05 6.49
CA GLU A 40 -5.23 -0.37 6.28
C GLU A 40 -3.87 -0.78 6.88
N PHE A 41 -2.87 0.07 6.71
CA PHE A 41 -1.52 -0.20 7.20
C PHE A 41 -1.25 0.37 8.60
N GLY A 42 -2.21 1.08 9.20
CA GLY A 42 -2.07 1.73 10.50
C GLY A 42 -0.92 2.74 10.55
N VAL A 43 -0.69 3.47 9.46
CA VAL A 43 0.36 4.49 9.33
C VAL A 43 -0.26 5.88 9.23
N SER A 44 0.55 6.93 9.40
CA SER A 44 0.08 8.30 9.17
C SER A 44 -0.08 8.62 7.68
N ASP A 45 -1.02 9.50 7.34
CA ASP A 45 -1.29 9.95 5.96
C ASP A 45 -0.03 10.49 5.28
N HIS A 46 0.81 11.20 6.03
CA HIS A 46 2.09 11.70 5.52
C HIS A 46 3.02 10.57 5.07
N LYS A 47 3.06 9.46 5.83
CA LYS A 47 3.89 8.29 5.50
C LYS A 47 3.29 7.49 4.35
N ALA A 48 1.97 7.30 4.36
CA ALA A 48 1.23 6.67 3.27
C ALA A 48 1.44 7.43 1.94
N LYS A 49 1.26 8.76 1.98
CA LYS A 49 1.49 9.65 0.83
C LYS A 49 2.91 9.55 0.30
N GLY A 50 3.92 9.64 1.17
CA GLY A 50 5.31 9.57 0.75
C GLY A 50 5.61 8.27 -0.02
N ILE A 51 5.04 7.15 0.44
CA ILE A 51 5.24 5.84 -0.19
C ILE A 51 4.51 5.72 -1.52
N LEU A 52 3.29 6.24 -1.61
CA LEU A 52 2.53 6.32 -2.86
C LEU A 52 3.21 7.24 -3.89
N GLU A 53 3.81 8.35 -3.44
CA GLU A 53 4.61 9.23 -4.30
C GLU A 53 5.90 8.55 -4.77
N GLU A 54 6.62 7.83 -3.89
CA GLU A 54 7.79 7.03 -4.30
C GLU A 54 7.42 5.97 -5.35
N LEU A 55 6.28 5.29 -5.19
CA LEU A 55 5.78 4.30 -6.14
C LEU A 55 5.36 4.94 -7.48
N TYR A 56 4.83 6.15 -7.44
CA TYR A 56 4.47 6.93 -8.61
C TYR A 56 5.73 7.36 -9.37
N GLU A 57 6.76 7.85 -8.68
CA GLU A 57 8.06 8.20 -9.26
C GLU A 57 8.76 6.98 -9.87
N GLN A 58 8.61 5.80 -9.26
CA GLN A 58 9.10 4.53 -9.80
C GLN A 58 8.26 4.02 -10.99
N GLY A 59 7.15 4.68 -11.32
CA GLY A 59 6.25 4.27 -12.40
C GLY A 59 5.45 3.00 -12.10
N SER A 60 5.40 2.56 -10.84
CA SER A 60 4.64 1.38 -10.41
C SER A 60 3.14 1.68 -10.23
N VAL A 61 2.81 2.92 -9.93
CA VAL A 61 1.43 3.41 -9.79
C VAL A 61 1.22 4.67 -10.60
N ASP A 62 -0.03 4.93 -10.95
CA ASP A 62 -0.50 6.13 -11.61
C ASP A 62 -1.24 6.99 -10.57
N LYS A 63 -1.01 8.30 -10.59
CA LYS A 63 -1.65 9.27 -9.70
C LYS A 63 -2.69 10.03 -10.50
N LYS A 64 -3.96 9.99 -10.08
CA LYS A 64 -5.02 10.80 -10.69
C LYS A 64 -5.67 11.71 -9.65
N PRO A 65 -6.07 12.92 -10.04
CA PRO A 65 -6.93 13.73 -9.19
C PRO A 65 -8.26 13.00 -9.01
N ASP A 66 -8.70 12.87 -7.77
CA ASP A 66 -10.04 12.37 -7.50
C ASP A 66 -11.06 13.46 -7.89
N PRO A 67 -12.11 13.15 -8.66
CA PRO A 67 -13.13 14.13 -9.01
C PRO A 67 -14.13 14.40 -7.88
N GLU A 68 -14.21 13.53 -6.87
CA GLU A 68 -15.15 13.63 -5.75
C GLU A 68 -14.49 14.18 -4.48
N LYS A 69 -13.20 13.95 -4.30
CA LYS A 69 -12.37 14.46 -3.19
C LYS A 69 -11.30 15.44 -3.71
N GLU A 70 -10.93 16.43 -2.90
CA GLU A 70 -9.72 17.27 -3.13
C GLU A 70 -8.39 16.48 -2.89
N GLU A 71 -8.41 15.17 -3.06
CA GLU A 71 -7.27 14.30 -2.81
C GLU A 71 -6.85 13.57 -4.10
N SER A 72 -5.63 13.01 -4.10
CA SER A 72 -5.15 12.22 -5.23
C SER A 72 -5.39 10.74 -4.97
N ILE A 73 -6.00 10.05 -5.92
CA ILE A 73 -6.08 8.58 -5.93
C ILE A 73 -4.84 7.99 -6.62
N TYR A 74 -4.34 6.90 -6.05
CA TYR A 74 -3.23 6.14 -6.60
C TYR A 74 -3.73 4.78 -7.07
N MET A 75 -3.30 4.37 -8.25
CA MET A 75 -3.76 3.12 -8.87
C MET A 75 -2.57 2.34 -9.39
N LYS A 76 -2.56 1.03 -9.22
CA LYS A 76 -1.51 0.18 -9.79
C LYS A 76 -1.48 0.34 -11.31
N ARG A 77 -0.30 0.61 -11.86
CA ARG A 77 -0.11 0.65 -13.31
C ARG A 77 -0.19 -0.80 -13.81
N LYS A 78 -1.19 -1.10 -14.65
CA LYS A 78 -1.25 -2.38 -15.36
C LYS A 78 0.00 -2.51 -16.22
N GLU A 79 0.72 -3.62 -16.06
CA GLU A 79 1.84 -3.97 -16.92
C GLU A 79 1.37 -3.93 -18.38
N VAL A 80 2.03 -3.11 -19.19
CA VAL A 80 1.84 -3.13 -20.65
C VAL A 80 2.76 -4.26 -21.13
N ALA A 81 2.15 -5.29 -21.73
CA ALA A 81 2.83 -6.48 -22.24
C ALA A 81 4.05 -6.17 -23.13
#